data_AF-A0A955SKD9-F1
#
_entry.id   AF-A0A955SKD9-F1
#
_cell.length_a   1.000
_cell.length_b   1.000
_cell.length_c   1.000
_cell.angle_alpha   90.00
_cell.angle_beta   90.00
_cell.angle_gamma   90.00
#
_symmetry.space_group_name_H-M   'P 1'
#
loop_
_entity.id
_entity.type
_entity.pdbx_description
1 polymer ?
#
loop_
_entity_poly.entity_id
_entity_poly.type
_entity_poly.pdbx_seq_one_letter_code
_entity_poly.pdbx_strand_id
1 'polypeptide(L)' 'SYAARAGLAQGDVISEINRKPVRSEEDFMKVTSGLKDNSSALVFIHRGQGALYLTVKV' A
#
# COMPACT_ATOMS: atom_id res chain seq x y z
N SER A 1 2.45 9.56 10.07
CA SER A 1 1.24 9.15 9.32
C SER A 1 0.86 7.71 9.68
N TYR A 2 -0.32 7.23 9.30
CA TYR A 2 -0.67 5.80 9.46
C TYR A 2 0.29 4.88 8.67
N ALA A 3 0.70 5.31 7.47
CA ALA A 3 1.72 4.62 6.67
C ALA A 3 3.04 4.40 7.44
N ALA A 4 3.60 5.45 8.05
CA ALA A 4 4.84 5.32 8.81
C ALA A 4 4.69 4.38 10.02
N ARG A 5 3.54 4.40 10.71
CA ARG A 5 3.27 3.47 11.83
C ARG A 5 3.17 2.01 11.37
N ALA A 6 2.69 1.79 10.14
CA ALA A 6 2.65 0.48 9.51
C ALA A 6 4.02 0.00 8.98
N GLY A 7 5.06 0.84 9.10
CA GLY A 7 6.41 0.49 8.65
C GLY A 7 6.68 0.77 7.18
N LEU A 8 5.79 1.49 6.47
CA LEU A 8 6.10 2.03 5.14
C LEU A 8 7.20 3.08 5.27
N ALA A 9 8.14 3.05 4.33
CA ALA A 9 9.29 3.93 4.28
C ALA A 9 9.44 4.53 2.88
N GLN A 10 10.16 5.64 2.80
CA GLN A 10 10.54 6.22 1.51
C GLN A 10 11.40 5.22 0.72
N GLY A 11 11.14 5.10 -0.58
CA GLY A 11 11.81 4.15 -1.46
C GLY A 11 11.10 2.79 -1.59
N ASP A 12 10.06 2.54 -0.80
CA ASP A 12 9.17 1.40 -1.04
C ASP A 12 8.41 1.56 -2.37
N VAL A 13 8.36 0.49 -3.16
CA VAL A 13 7.54 0.42 -4.37
C VAL A 13 6.31 -0.41 -4.07
N ILE A 14 5.13 0.19 -4.18
CA ILE A 14 3.84 -0.48 -4.00
C ILE A 14 3.47 -1.21 -5.29
N SER A 15 3.21 -2.51 -5.20
CA SER A 15 2.79 -3.33 -6.34
C SER A 15 1.39 -3.94 -6.17
N GLU A 16 0.86 -4.02 -4.94
CA GLU A 16 -0.54 -4.39 -4.70
C GLU A 16 -1.15 -3.66 -3.50
N ILE A 17 -2.46 -3.42 -3.56
CA ILE A 17 -3.29 -3.00 -2.41
C ILE A 17 -4.53 -3.89 -2.36
N ASN A 18 -4.77 -4.55 -1.23
CA ASN A 18 -5.86 -5.52 -1.04
C ASN A 18 -5.90 -6.59 -2.14
N ARG A 19 -4.73 -7.11 -2.53
CA ARG A 19 -4.54 -8.11 -3.61
C ARG A 19 -4.96 -7.62 -5.01
N LYS A 20 -5.14 -6.30 -5.17
CA LYS A 20 -5.33 -5.68 -6.48
C LYS A 20 -3.97 -5.13 -6.95
N PRO A 21 -3.50 -5.52 -8.15
CA PRO A 21 -2.28 -4.98 -8.72
C PRO A 21 -2.34 -3.46 -8.85
N VAL A 22 -1.23 -2.80 -8.56
CA VAL A 22 -1.02 -1.36 -8.77
C VAL A 22 0.18 -1.20 -9.69
N ARG A 23 -0.07 -0.77 -10.94
CA ARG A 23 0.99 -0.62 -11.95
C ARG A 23 1.20 0.83 -12.38
N SER A 24 0.34 1.72 -11.90
CA SER A 24 0.32 3.13 -12.23
C SER A 24 -0.26 3.95 -11.09
N GLU A 25 -0.06 5.26 -11.14
CA GLU A 25 -0.72 6.21 -10.23
C GLU A 25 -2.24 6.16 -10.37
N GLU A 26 -2.76 5.93 -11.57
CA GLU A 26 -4.20 5.80 -11.80
C GLU A 26 -4.77 4.57 -11.10
N ASP A 27 -4.08 3.43 -11.16
CA ASP A 27 -4.47 2.22 -10.42
C ASP A 27 -4.46 2.47 -8.93
N PHE A 28 -3.42 3.15 -8.43
CA PHE A 28 -3.31 3.50 -7.02
C PHE A 28 -4.54 4.31 -6.59
N MET A 29 -4.85 5.39 -7.30
CA MET A 29 -5.99 6.27 -7.00
C MET A 29 -7.32 5.52 -7.06
N LYS A 30 -7.52 4.66 -8.07
CA LYS A 30 -8.73 3.82 -8.19
C LYS A 30 -8.87 2.86 -7.01
N VAL A 31 -7.79 2.21 -6.58
CA VAL A 31 -7.85 1.27 -5.47
C VAL A 31 -8.04 1.98 -4.14
N THR A 32 -7.35 3.10 -3.90
CA THR A 32 -7.43 3.83 -2.63
C THR A 32 -8.74 4.60 -2.45
N SER A 33 -9.34 5.11 -3.53
CA SER A 33 -10.63 5.82 -3.46
C SER A 33 -11.80 4.95 -3.02
N GLY A 34 -11.68 3.63 -3.14
CA GLY A 34 -12.67 2.67 -2.62
C GLY A 34 -12.45 2.24 -1.17
N LEU A 35 -11.39 2.72 -0.50
CA LEU A 35 -11.11 2.37 0.89
C LEU A 35 -12.02 3.19 1.81
N LYS A 36 -12.58 2.51 2.83
CA LYS A 36 -13.41 3.18 3.84
C LYS A 36 -12.52 3.84 4.88
N ASP A 37 -12.96 4.97 5.41
CA ASP A 37 -12.34 5.61 6.57
C ASP A 37 -12.26 4.62 7.75
N ASN A 38 -11.16 4.69 8.50
CA ASN A 38 -10.86 3.81 9.63
C ASN A 38 -10.70 2.32 9.29
N SER A 39 -10.65 1.96 8.00
CA SER A 39 -10.36 0.58 7.57
C SER A 39 -8.86 0.29 7.56
N SER A 40 -8.51 -0.94 7.18
CA SER A 40 -7.11 -1.34 6.97
C SER A 40 -6.93 -1.82 5.53
N ALA A 41 -5.80 -1.46 4.95
CA ALA A 41 -5.37 -1.91 3.64
C ALA A 41 -4.14 -2.82 3.78
N LEU A 42 -4.19 -3.97 3.11
CA LEU A 42 -3.04 -4.84 2.94
C LEU A 42 -2.23 -4.36 1.74
N VAL A 43 -1.00 -3.93 1.95
CA VAL A 43 -0.14 -3.34 0.92
C VAL A 43 1.04 -4.27 0.68
N PHE A 44 1.23 -4.70 -0.57
CA PHE A 44 2.43 -5.43 -0.98
C PHE A 44 3.47 -4.43 -1.49
N ILE A 45 4.65 -4.48 -0.90
CA ILE A 45 5.75 -3.58 -1.25
C ILE A 45 7.01 -4.35 -1.62
N HIS A 46 7.81 -3.73 -2.50
CA HIS A 46 9.20 -4.09 -2.74
C HIS A 46 10.11 -3.12 -2.01
N ARG A 47 11.06 -3.65 -1.23
CA ARG A 47 12.06 -2.88 -0.47
C ARG A 47 13.44 -3.49 -0.69
N GLY A 48 14.31 -2.75 -1.38
CA GLY A 48 15.62 -3.24 -1.77
C GLY A 48 15.48 -4.48 -2.66
N GLN A 49 16.04 -5.62 -2.22
CA GLN A 49 15.97 -6.91 -2.92
C GLN A 49 14.81 -7.80 -2.44
N GLY A 50 14.05 -7.36 -1.44
CA GLY A 50 12.97 -8.15 -0.83
C GLY A 50 11.58 -7.59 -1.13
N ALA A 51 10.56 -8.36 -0.77
CA ALA A 51 9.18 -7.93 -0.79
C ALA A 51 8.44 -8.41 0.48
N LEU A 52 7.48 -7.63 0.94
CA LEU A 52 6.70 -7.94 2.14
C LEU A 52 5.31 -7.31 2.07
N TYR A 53 4.43 -7.83 2.91
CA TYR A 53 3.12 -7.25 3.15
C TYR A 53 3.13 -6.38 4.40
N LEU A 54 2.48 -5.21 4.32
CA LEU A 54 2.22 -4.31 5.44
C LEU A 54 0.72 -4.05 5.56
N THR A 55 0.22 -3.95 6.79
CA THR A 55 -1.18 -3.55 7.03
C THR A 55 -1.20 -2.09 7.44
N VAL A 56 -1.84 -1.25 6.62
CA VAL A 56 -1.88 0.21 6.80
C VAL A 56 -3.29 0.63 7.18
N LYS A 57 -3.44 1.38 8.28
CA LYS A 57 -4.72 2.00 8.63
C LYS A 57 -5.01 3.19 7.71
N VAL A 58 -6.24 3.30 7.21
CA VAL A 58 -6.73 4.38 6.35
C VAL A 58 -7.46 5.41 7.20
#